data_AF-A0A0N4XVV7-F1
#
_entry.id   AF-A0A0N4XVV7-F1
#
_cell.length_a   1.000
_cell.length_b   1.000
_cell.length_c   1.000
_cell.angle_alpha   90.00
_cell.angle_beta   90.00
_cell.angle_gamma   90.00
#
_symmetry.space_group_name_H-M   'P 1'
#
loop_
_entity.id
_entity.type
_entity.pdbx_description
1 polymer ?
#
loop_
_entity_poly.entity_id
_entity_poly.type
_entity_poly.pdbx_seq_one_letter_code
_entity_poly.pdbx_strand_id
1 'polypeptide(L)'
;MKTKCFSFVNPGWLAELSSFFAEYCFGEEAHNSLIIDDIKPCDMLEFFRCIFFCPMRKPLSVVNVSLILRVASRFEMKPVVARCEQFVARSANTLDRDRLFQVTCAVSHCDPNSSTMSVLVDKLASIKEEELSRMQFSQMPGDVVAEVYTQKFRERERKRQLWCCFM
;
A
#
# COMPACT_ATOMS: atom_id res chain seq x y z
N MET A 1 -12.66 11.73 -26.15
CA MET A 1 -11.80 12.86 -25.72
C MET A 1 -11.25 12.55 -24.33
N LYS A 2 -9.93 12.54 -24.12
CA LYS A 2 -9.35 12.43 -22.77
C LYS A 2 -9.43 13.82 -22.11
N THR A 3 -10.21 13.96 -21.05
CA THR A 3 -10.29 15.21 -20.29
C THR A 3 -8.96 15.45 -19.58
N LYS A 4 -8.24 16.51 -19.95
CA LYS A 4 -7.05 16.96 -19.21
C LYS A 4 -7.51 17.67 -17.93
N CYS A 5 -6.94 17.29 -16.80
CA CYS A 5 -7.18 17.94 -15.51
C CYS A 5 -5.90 18.62 -15.05
N PHE A 6 -6.02 19.82 -14.51
CA PHE A 6 -4.90 20.59 -13.98
C PHE A 6 -5.06 20.71 -12.47
N SER A 7 -3.99 20.38 -11.74
CA SER A 7 -3.91 20.53 -10.29
C SER A 7 -2.77 21.49 -9.97
N PHE A 8 -3.08 22.58 -9.29
CA PHE A 8 -2.08 23.52 -8.78
C PHE A 8 -1.76 23.17 -7.34
N VAL A 9 -0.48 22.96 -7.07
CA VAL A 9 0.04 22.49 -5.79
C VAL A 9 1.22 23.36 -5.39
N ASN A 10 1.44 23.51 -4.09
CA ASN A 10 2.60 24.24 -3.60
C ASN A 10 3.85 23.34 -3.73
N PRO A 11 4.87 23.75 -4.50
CA PRO A 11 6.05 22.92 -4.75
C PRO A 11 6.90 22.69 -3.49
N GLY A 12 6.95 23.67 -2.58
CA GLY A 12 7.68 23.54 -1.31
C GLY A 12 7.11 22.44 -0.43
N TRP A 13 5.77 22.34 -0.32
CA TRP A 13 5.13 21.25 0.42
C TRP A 13 5.38 19.87 -0.21
N LEU A 14 5.46 19.80 -1.54
CA LEU A 14 5.78 18.54 -2.21
C LEU A 14 7.24 18.14 -1.98
N ALA A 15 8.16 19.08 -2.14
CA ALA A 15 9.60 18.85 -1.94
C ALA A 15 9.93 18.41 -0.51
N GLU A 16 9.28 19.01 0.49
CA GLU A 16 9.45 18.61 1.90
C GLU A 16 9.10 17.13 2.12
N LEU A 17 8.12 16.62 1.37
CA LEU A 17 7.63 15.26 1.51
C LEU A 17 8.31 14.26 0.57
N SER A 18 9.02 14.72 -0.47
CA SER A 18 9.45 13.90 -1.61
C SER A 18 10.81 14.35 -2.13
N SER A 19 11.78 13.44 -2.14
CA SER A 19 13.07 13.64 -2.83
C SER A 19 12.87 13.89 -4.32
N PHE A 20 11.97 13.14 -4.95
CA PHE A 20 11.61 13.33 -6.36
C PHE A 20 11.16 14.77 -6.65
N PHE A 21 10.22 15.32 -5.86
CA PHE A 21 9.74 16.69 -6.10
C PHE A 21 10.73 17.76 -5.64
N ALA A 22 11.57 17.48 -4.65
CA ALA A 22 12.66 18.38 -4.28
C ALA A 22 13.61 18.60 -5.45
N GLU A 23 14.06 17.52 -6.07
CA GLU A 23 14.92 17.58 -7.26
C GLU A 23 14.17 18.17 -8.46
N TYR A 24 12.94 17.73 -8.72
CA TYR A 24 12.17 18.16 -9.90
C TYR A 24 11.81 19.66 -9.89
N CYS A 25 11.51 20.23 -8.72
CA CYS A 25 11.09 21.62 -8.60
C CYS A 25 12.24 22.58 -8.27
N PHE A 26 13.30 22.10 -7.61
CA PHE A 26 14.37 22.95 -7.06
C PHE A 26 15.79 22.48 -7.42
N GLY A 27 15.94 21.42 -8.21
CA GLY A 27 17.22 20.98 -8.76
C GLY A 27 17.73 21.88 -9.89
N GLU A 28 18.82 21.47 -10.52
CA GLU A 28 19.50 22.28 -11.56
C GLU A 28 18.59 22.53 -12.78
N GLU A 29 17.77 21.55 -13.15
CA GLU A 29 16.76 21.65 -14.21
C GLU A 29 15.34 21.82 -13.62
N ALA A 30 15.10 22.94 -12.94
CA ALA A 30 13.80 23.19 -12.30
C ALA A 30 12.63 23.21 -13.30
N HIS A 31 11.62 22.38 -13.03
CA HIS A 31 10.42 22.26 -13.86
C HIS A 31 9.17 22.79 -13.14
N ASN A 32 8.28 23.43 -13.92
CA ASN A 32 7.05 24.05 -13.41
C ASN A 32 5.78 23.24 -13.68
N SER A 33 5.88 22.13 -14.42
CA SER A 33 4.71 21.31 -14.79
C SER A 33 5.09 19.85 -15.04
N LEU A 34 4.43 18.94 -14.34
CA LEU A 34 4.57 17.49 -14.51
C LEU A 34 3.32 16.90 -15.17
N ILE A 35 3.52 16.09 -16.22
CA ILE A 35 2.43 15.34 -16.86
C ILE A 35 2.34 13.95 -16.21
N ILE A 36 1.14 13.58 -15.77
CA ILE A 36 0.84 12.29 -15.16
C ILE A 36 -0.28 11.63 -15.98
N ASP A 37 -0.01 10.47 -16.57
CA ASP A 37 -0.91 9.76 -17.50
C ASP A 37 -1.41 8.39 -17.01
N ASP A 38 -0.72 7.82 -16.03
CA ASP A 38 -0.96 6.53 -15.38
C ASP A 38 -1.73 6.63 -14.05
N ILE A 39 -2.08 7.85 -13.59
CA ILE A 39 -2.98 8.06 -12.44
C ILE A 39 -4.21 8.86 -12.88
N LYS A 40 -5.39 8.37 -12.50
CA LYS A 40 -6.66 9.06 -12.79
C LYS A 40 -6.73 10.39 -12.02
N PRO A 41 -7.34 11.44 -12.59
CA PRO A 41 -7.49 12.73 -11.89
C PRO A 41 -8.18 12.63 -10.52
N CYS A 42 -9.21 11.77 -10.39
CA CYS A 42 -9.91 11.55 -9.13
C CYS A 42 -9.00 10.91 -8.06
N ASP A 43 -8.11 10.01 -8.47
CA ASP A 43 -7.17 9.33 -7.60
C ASP A 43 -6.09 10.31 -7.11
N MET A 44 -5.58 11.18 -7.99
CA MET A 44 -4.66 12.26 -7.58
C MET A 44 -5.31 13.24 -6.62
N LEU A 45 -6.58 13.59 -6.83
CA LEU A 45 -7.31 14.47 -5.92
C LEU A 45 -7.51 13.82 -4.54
N GLU A 46 -7.84 12.53 -4.49
CA GLU A 46 -7.94 11.77 -3.24
C GLU A 46 -6.58 11.74 -2.52
N PHE A 47 -5.50 11.55 -3.26
CA PHE A 47 -4.14 11.61 -2.73
C PHE A 47 -3.82 12.95 -2.08
N PHE A 48 -4.03 14.05 -2.80
CA PHE A 48 -3.78 15.40 -2.29
C PHE A 48 -4.61 15.74 -1.06
N ARG A 49 -5.87 15.31 -1.02
CA ARG A 49 -6.73 15.48 0.17
C ARG A 49 -6.22 14.74 1.39
N CYS A 50 -5.46 13.66 1.21
CA CYS A 50 -4.92 12.89 2.33
C CYS A 50 -3.59 13.47 2.85
N ILE A 51 -2.73 13.97 1.94
CA ILE A 51 -1.36 14.40 2.31
C ILE A 51 -1.28 15.86 2.74
N PHE A 52 -2.08 16.76 2.16
CA PHE A 52 -2.01 18.18 2.47
C PHE A 52 -2.93 18.58 3.63
N PHE A 53 -2.50 19.60 4.35
CA PHE A 53 -3.37 20.34 5.26
C PHE A 53 -4.29 21.24 4.42
N CYS A 54 -5.52 20.78 4.16
CA CYS A 54 -6.56 21.60 3.52
C CYS A 54 -7.91 21.43 4.26
N PRO A 55 -8.87 22.35 4.10
CA PRO A 55 -10.19 22.23 4.71
C PRO A 55 -10.94 20.96 4.29
N MET A 56 -10.64 20.44 3.09
CA MET A 56 -11.20 19.21 2.54
C MET A 56 -10.32 17.99 2.83
N ARG A 57 -9.48 18.07 3.87
CA ARG A 57 -8.54 17.01 4.23
C ARG A 57 -9.32 15.75 4.60
N LYS A 58 -8.92 14.64 3.98
CA LYS A 58 -9.44 13.31 4.29
C LYS A 58 -8.46 12.57 5.19
N PRO A 59 -8.94 11.83 6.20
CA PRO A 59 -8.08 10.95 6.96
C PRO A 59 -7.63 9.77 6.11
N LEU A 60 -6.50 9.18 6.50
CA LEU A 60 -6.13 7.87 6.00
C LEU A 60 -7.13 6.83 6.54
N SER A 61 -7.56 5.92 5.67
CA SER A 61 -8.60 4.92 5.96
C SER A 61 -8.32 3.63 5.21
N VAL A 62 -9.01 2.54 5.60
CA VAL A 62 -8.93 1.26 4.91
C VAL A 62 -9.36 1.31 3.44
N VAL A 63 -10.15 2.33 3.06
CA VAL A 63 -10.65 2.49 1.69
C VAL A 63 -9.63 3.16 0.78
N ASN A 64 -8.85 4.10 1.30
CA ASN A 64 -7.91 4.90 0.50
C ASN A 64 -6.43 4.50 0.67
N VAL A 65 -6.06 3.78 1.74
CA VAL A 65 -4.63 3.52 2.06
C VAL A 65 -3.84 2.86 0.93
N SER A 66 -4.42 1.91 0.19
CA SER A 66 -3.74 1.28 -0.95
C SER A 66 -3.43 2.28 -2.07
N LEU A 67 -4.35 3.23 -2.32
CA LEU A 67 -4.13 4.31 -3.28
C LEU A 67 -3.04 5.26 -2.78
N ILE A 68 -3.14 5.70 -1.53
CA ILE A 68 -2.19 6.67 -0.97
C ILE A 68 -0.77 6.08 -0.95
N LEU A 69 -0.62 4.83 -0.51
CA LEU A 69 0.65 4.13 -0.49
C LEU A 69 1.27 4.06 -1.89
N ARG A 70 0.52 3.59 -2.89
CA ARG A 70 1.00 3.47 -4.27
C ARG A 70 1.48 4.80 -4.86
N VAL A 71 0.69 5.86 -4.69
CA VAL A 71 1.02 7.18 -5.23
C VAL A 71 2.18 7.81 -4.46
N ALA A 72 2.22 7.64 -3.14
CA ALA A 72 3.34 8.10 -2.31
C ALA A 72 4.65 7.41 -2.71
N SER A 73 4.65 6.10 -2.88
CA SER A 73 5.82 5.34 -3.31
C SER A 73 6.30 5.76 -4.70
N ARG A 74 5.37 5.98 -5.64
CA ARG A 74 5.73 6.49 -6.98
C ARG A 74 6.49 7.80 -6.94
N PHE A 75 6.08 8.73 -6.08
CA PHE A 75 6.71 10.03 -5.94
C PHE A 75 7.71 10.07 -4.78
N GLU A 76 8.24 8.93 -4.34
CA GLU A 76 9.28 8.84 -3.31
C GLU A 76 8.95 9.58 -2.00
N MET A 77 7.66 9.61 -1.63
CA MET A 77 7.20 10.31 -0.43
C MET A 77 7.39 9.48 0.84
N LYS A 78 8.64 9.27 1.25
CA LYS A 78 9.01 8.39 2.38
C LYS A 78 8.19 8.65 3.67
N PRO A 79 7.96 9.90 4.12
CA PRO A 79 7.15 10.15 5.32
C PRO A 79 5.68 9.70 5.16
N VAL A 80 5.13 9.81 3.95
CA VAL A 80 3.75 9.40 3.65
C VAL A 80 3.65 7.87 3.56
N VAL A 81 4.64 7.22 2.95
CA VAL A 81 4.75 5.75 2.91
C VAL A 81 4.80 5.17 4.33
N ALA A 82 5.72 5.65 5.18
CA ALA A 82 5.84 5.19 6.55
C ALA A 82 4.54 5.38 7.36
N ARG A 83 3.81 6.48 7.13
CA ARG A 83 2.50 6.71 7.73
C ARG A 83 1.45 5.70 7.25
N CYS A 84 1.47 5.33 5.97
CA CYS A 84 0.57 4.32 5.42
C CYS A 84 0.86 2.94 6.01
N GLU A 85 2.13 2.55 6.08
CA GLU A 85 2.54 1.28 6.68
C GLU A 85 2.13 1.19 8.15
N GLN A 86 2.37 2.26 8.93
CA GLN A 86 1.96 2.31 10.33
C GLN A 86 0.43 2.17 10.49
N PHE A 87 -0.35 2.78 9.59
CA PHE A 87 -1.80 2.61 9.60
C PHE A 87 -2.19 1.17 9.27
N VAL A 88 -1.58 0.56 8.26
CA VAL A 88 -1.84 -0.84 7.87
C VAL A 88 -1.50 -1.79 9.01
N ALA A 89 -0.34 -1.66 9.64
CA ALA A 89 0.07 -2.50 10.76
C ALA A 89 -0.93 -2.43 11.93
N ARG A 90 -1.50 -1.26 12.20
CA ARG A 90 -2.52 -1.07 13.26
C ARG A 90 -3.91 -1.57 12.87
N SER A 91 -4.26 -1.52 11.58
CA SER A 91 -5.58 -1.88 11.07
C SER A 91 -5.66 -3.30 10.51
N ALA A 92 -4.54 -4.05 10.42
CA ALA A 92 -4.49 -5.39 9.83
C ALA A 92 -5.51 -6.38 10.43
N ASN A 93 -5.86 -6.22 11.71
CA ASN A 93 -6.86 -7.04 12.39
C ASN A 93 -8.32 -6.70 12.03
N THR A 94 -8.57 -5.52 11.46
CA THR A 94 -9.90 -5.01 11.13
C THR A 94 -10.17 -4.96 9.62
N LEU A 95 -9.19 -5.37 8.81
CA LEU A 95 -9.37 -5.48 7.36
C LEU A 95 -10.27 -6.67 7.03
N ASP A 96 -11.26 -6.44 6.17
CA ASP A 96 -11.93 -7.53 5.47
C ASP A 96 -10.97 -8.20 4.47
N ARG A 97 -11.40 -9.32 3.88
CA ARG A 97 -10.53 -10.14 3.02
C ARG A 97 -10.11 -9.43 1.74
N ASP A 98 -11.02 -8.69 1.11
CA ASP A 98 -10.75 -7.99 -0.14
C ASP A 98 -9.77 -6.84 0.10
N ARG A 99 -9.94 -6.11 1.22
CA ARG A 99 -9.03 -5.04 1.63
C ARG A 99 -7.68 -5.58 2.08
N LEU A 100 -7.66 -6.68 2.83
CA LEU A 100 -6.42 -7.36 3.19
C LEU A 100 -5.63 -7.70 1.92
N PHE A 101 -6.27 -8.31 0.92
CA PHE A 101 -5.65 -8.63 -0.36
C PHE A 101 -5.11 -7.40 -1.11
N GLN A 102 -5.95 -6.37 -1.27
CA GLN A 102 -5.57 -5.13 -1.96
C GLN A 102 -4.40 -4.42 -1.28
N VAL A 103 -4.39 -4.38 0.06
CA VAL A 103 -3.33 -3.76 0.83
C VAL A 103 -2.04 -4.59 0.75
N THR A 104 -2.11 -5.93 0.87
CA THR A 104 -0.94 -6.79 0.70
C THR A 104 -0.30 -6.61 -0.68
N CYS A 105 -1.11 -6.59 -1.74
CA CYS A 105 -0.58 -6.34 -3.09
C CYS A 105 0.04 -4.94 -3.18
N ALA A 106 -0.60 -3.91 -2.62
CA ALA A 106 -0.04 -2.56 -2.67
C ALA A 106 1.31 -2.48 -1.94
N VAL A 107 1.41 -3.05 -0.74
CA VAL A 107 2.66 -3.06 0.03
C VAL A 107 3.73 -3.88 -0.68
N SER A 108 3.41 -5.07 -1.21
CA SER A 108 4.41 -5.91 -1.88
C SER A 108 5.05 -5.26 -3.11
N HIS A 109 4.27 -4.47 -3.87
CA HIS A 109 4.79 -3.75 -5.04
C HIS A 109 5.61 -2.51 -4.65
N CYS A 110 5.37 -1.95 -3.47
CA CYS A 110 5.97 -0.69 -3.04
C CYS A 110 7.21 -0.91 -2.15
N ASP A 111 7.11 -1.81 -1.18
CA ASP A 111 8.17 -2.23 -0.29
C ASP A 111 7.96 -3.71 0.15
N PRO A 112 8.49 -4.68 -0.62
CA PRO A 112 8.36 -6.09 -0.28
C PRO A 112 9.09 -6.48 1.01
N ASN A 113 10.04 -5.66 1.48
CA ASN A 113 10.79 -5.89 2.71
C ASN A 113 10.16 -5.20 3.92
N SER A 114 8.99 -4.56 3.74
CA SER A 114 8.29 -3.88 4.82
C SER A 114 8.00 -4.85 5.97
N SER A 115 8.28 -4.44 7.21
CA SER A 115 7.87 -5.20 8.41
C SER A 115 6.35 -5.44 8.46
N THR A 116 5.57 -4.62 7.76
CA THR A 116 4.12 -4.76 7.63
C THR A 116 3.74 -5.97 6.75
N MET A 117 4.58 -6.36 5.79
CA MET A 117 4.32 -7.51 4.92
C MET A 117 4.16 -8.79 5.70
N SER A 118 5.01 -9.06 6.70
CA SER A 118 4.90 -10.27 7.52
C SER A 118 3.55 -10.34 8.24
N VAL A 119 3.06 -9.22 8.78
CA VAL A 119 1.74 -9.15 9.45
C VAL A 119 0.61 -9.48 8.48
N LEU A 120 0.69 -8.96 7.25
CA LEU A 120 -0.32 -9.17 6.22
C LEU A 120 -0.30 -10.62 5.69
N VAL A 121 0.89 -11.18 5.50
CA VAL A 121 1.09 -12.58 5.11
C VAL A 121 0.55 -13.53 6.17
N ASP A 122 0.86 -13.30 7.45
CA ASP A 122 0.35 -14.10 8.57
C ASP A 122 -1.19 -14.09 8.58
N LYS A 123 -1.80 -12.93 8.33
CA LYS A 123 -3.26 -12.81 8.24
C LYS A 123 -3.83 -13.59 7.07
N LEU A 124 -3.24 -13.49 5.89
CA LEU A 124 -3.66 -14.27 4.73
C LEU A 124 -3.50 -15.78 4.97
N ALA A 125 -2.40 -16.20 5.57
CA ALA A 125 -2.13 -17.61 5.89
C ALA A 125 -3.17 -18.20 6.85
N SER A 126 -3.72 -17.39 7.76
CA SER A 126 -4.76 -17.80 8.71
C SER A 126 -6.13 -18.08 8.06
N ILE A 127 -6.39 -17.59 6.84
CA ILE A 127 -7.65 -17.81 6.12
C ILE A 127 -7.76 -19.29 5.70
N LYS A 128 -8.98 -19.83 5.68
CA LYS A 128 -9.24 -21.21 5.23
C LYS A 128 -8.91 -21.36 3.74
N GLU A 129 -8.42 -22.53 3.35
CA GLU A 129 -7.97 -22.80 1.96
C GLU A 129 -9.09 -22.67 0.92
N GLU A 130 -10.30 -23.11 1.26
CA GLU A 130 -11.51 -22.95 0.45
C GLU A 130 -11.89 -21.48 0.23
N GLU A 131 -11.55 -20.61 1.17
CA GLU A 131 -11.85 -19.17 1.08
C GLU A 131 -10.74 -18.43 0.34
N LEU A 132 -9.47 -18.80 0.57
CA LEU A 132 -8.33 -18.29 -0.17
C LEU A 132 -8.44 -18.61 -1.67
N SER A 133 -8.79 -19.85 -2.02
CA SER A 133 -8.94 -20.25 -3.43
C SER A 133 -10.03 -19.49 -4.19
N ARG A 134 -10.97 -18.85 -3.48
CA ARG A 134 -12.00 -17.97 -4.07
C ARG A 134 -11.53 -16.53 -4.26
N MET A 135 -10.40 -16.15 -3.65
CA MET A 135 -9.81 -14.83 -3.84
C MET A 135 -9.11 -14.75 -5.19
N GLN A 136 -8.93 -13.53 -5.71
CA GLN A 136 -8.26 -13.25 -6.99
C GLN A 136 -6.74 -13.44 -6.90
N PHE A 137 -6.25 -14.60 -6.46
CA PHE A 137 -4.83 -14.91 -6.31
C PHE A 137 -4.01 -14.68 -7.58
N SER A 138 -4.63 -14.79 -8.76
CA SER A 138 -4.03 -14.44 -10.05
C SER A 138 -3.55 -12.99 -10.15
N GLN A 139 -4.06 -12.09 -9.30
CA GLN A 139 -3.67 -10.69 -9.24
C GLN A 139 -2.57 -10.41 -8.20
N MET A 140 -2.17 -11.41 -7.41
CA MET A 140 -1.13 -11.26 -6.41
C MET A 140 0.23 -11.67 -6.97
N PRO A 141 1.32 -10.98 -6.60
CA PRO A 141 2.67 -11.38 -6.98
C PRO A 141 2.99 -12.81 -6.50
N GLY A 142 3.60 -13.62 -7.37
CA GLY A 142 3.79 -15.06 -7.12
C GLY A 142 4.71 -15.37 -5.93
N ASP A 143 5.65 -14.49 -5.62
CA ASP A 143 6.48 -14.51 -4.42
C ASP A 143 5.64 -14.34 -3.14
N VAL A 144 4.69 -13.40 -3.14
CA VAL A 144 3.74 -13.22 -2.01
C VAL A 144 2.86 -14.46 -1.86
N VAL A 145 2.40 -15.04 -2.97
CA VAL A 145 1.62 -16.30 -2.94
C VAL A 145 2.45 -17.41 -2.29
N ALA A 146 3.70 -17.59 -2.75
CA ALA A 146 4.60 -18.60 -2.20
C ALA A 146 4.84 -18.40 -0.71
N GLU A 147 5.02 -17.17 -0.25
CA GLU A 147 5.24 -16.86 1.16
C GLU A 147 3.99 -17.16 2.01
N VAL A 148 2.79 -16.81 1.54
CA VAL A 148 1.52 -17.15 2.23
C VAL A 148 1.36 -18.65 2.40
N TYR A 149 1.61 -19.44 1.36
CA TYR A 149 1.51 -20.90 1.45
C TYR A 149 2.61 -21.53 2.31
N THR A 150 3.83 -20.98 2.25
CA THR A 150 4.94 -21.39 3.11
C THR A 150 4.59 -21.19 4.57
N GLN A 151 4.08 -20.00 4.92
CA GLN A 151 3.70 -19.69 6.29
C GLN A 151 2.53 -20.56 6.77
N LYS A 152 1.54 -20.78 5.91
CA LYS A 152 0.41 -21.67 6.21
C LYS A 152 0.83 -23.11 6.46
N PHE A 153 1.79 -23.62 5.68
CA PHE A 153 2.36 -24.95 5.89
C PHE A 153 3.07 -25.04 7.25
N ARG A 154 3.93 -24.06 7.58
CA ARG A 154 4.61 -23.96 8.88
C ARG A 154 3.63 -23.94 10.06
N GLU A 155 2.53 -23.19 9.96
CA GLU A 155 1.51 -23.16 11.00
C GLU A 155 0.82 -24.52 11.19
N ARG A 156 0.54 -25.23 10.09
CA ARG A 156 -0.05 -26.59 10.14
C ARG A 156 0.90 -27.56 10.82
N GLU A 157 2.18 -27.53 10.49
CA GLU A 157 3.19 -28.38 11.13
C GLU A 157 3.34 -28.09 12.62
N ARG A 158 3.41 -26.81 13.00
CA ARG A 158 3.47 -26.40 14.41
C ARG A 158 2.26 -26.92 15.20
N LYS A 159 1.04 -26.81 14.62
CA LYS A 159 -0.20 -27.33 15.24
C LYS A 159 -0.17 -28.85 15.38
N ARG A 160 0.36 -29.58 14.38
CA ARG A 160 0.52 -31.04 14.45
C ARG A 160 1.52 -31.45 15.53
N GLN A 161 2.67 -30.80 15.61
CA GLN A 161 3.69 -31.07 16.65
C GLN A 161 3.14 -30.86 18.06
N LEU A 162 2.42 -29.75 18.28
CA LEU A 162 1.72 -29.51 19.55
C LEU A 162 0.75 -30.65 19.87
N TRP A 163 -0.08 -31.06 18.91
CA TRP A 163 -1.01 -32.18 19.09
C TRP A 163 -0.31 -33.50 19.43
N CYS A 164 0.84 -33.80 18.80
CA CYS A 164 1.62 -35.00 19.09
C CYS A 164 2.30 -34.96 20.47
N CYS A 165 2.52 -33.78 21.07
CA CYS A 165 3.07 -33.65 22.42
C CYS A 165 2.01 -33.69 23.54
N PHE A 166 0.71 -33.66 23.18
CA PHE A 166 -0.42 -33.72 24.12
C PHE A 166 -1.15 -35.09 24.14
N MET A 167 -0.74 -36.05 23.31
CA MET A 167 -1.13 -37.48 23.36
C MET A 167 0.00 -38.32 23.96
#